data_AF-W1XGI7-F1
#
_entry.id   AF-W1XGI7-F1
#
_cell.length_a   1.000
_cell.length_b   1.000
_cell.length_c   1.000
_cell.angle_alpha   90.00
_cell.angle_beta   90.00
_cell.angle_gamma   90.00
#
_symmetry.space_group_name_H-M   'P 1'
#
loop_
_entity.id
_entity.type
_entity.pdbx_description
1 polymer ?
#
loop_
_entity_poly.entity_id
_entity_poly.type
_entity_poly.pdbx_seq_one_letter_code
_entity_poly.pdbx_strand_id
1 'polypeptide(L)'
;IITFTTRLSVEVQGIPFDKIEDFRKYIAKEGLETGGTGAKIRPIVSCKGTTCQYGRLDSFKVSEEMHHRFFEGYKGVALPHKFKMAVGGCPNNCMKPDLNDVGIIGQLVPIHDIEKCKGCNPSFAI
;
A
#
# COMPACT_ATOMS: atom_id res chain seq x y z
N ILE A 1 7.39 6.06 -23.81
CA ILE A 1 5.97 5.70 -23.55
C ILE A 1 5.77 5.68 -22.04
N ILE A 2 4.65 6.20 -21.53
CA ILE A 2 4.33 6.17 -20.09
C ILE A 2 3.28 5.08 -19.85
N THR A 3 3.56 4.18 -18.93
CA THR A 3 2.63 3.12 -18.48
C THR A 3 2.49 3.11 -16.97
N PHE A 4 1.38 2.56 -16.48
CA PHE A 4 1.11 2.43 -15.04
C PHE A 4 1.14 0.96 -14.64
N THR A 5 1.74 0.69 -13.49
CA THR A 5 1.78 -0.65 -12.90
C THR A 5 0.53 -0.92 -12.06
N THR A 6 0.28 -2.18 -11.74
CA THR A 6 -0.79 -2.61 -10.83
C THR A 6 -0.61 -2.12 -9.40
N ARG A 7 0.56 -1.55 -9.05
CA ARG A 7 0.86 -0.96 -7.74
C ARG A 7 0.92 0.56 -7.78
N LEU A 8 0.29 1.18 -8.77
CA LEU A 8 0.14 2.64 -8.90
C LEU A 8 1.48 3.39 -9.06
N SER A 9 2.54 2.68 -9.47
CA SER A 9 3.81 3.30 -9.89
C SER A 9 3.84 3.52 -11.40
N VAL A 10 4.66 4.47 -11.84
CA VAL A 10 4.84 4.85 -13.25
C VAL A 10 6.06 4.16 -13.84
N GLU A 11 5.92 3.66 -15.07
CA GLU A 11 7.00 3.13 -15.89
C GLU A 11 7.21 4.03 -17.12
N VAL A 12 8.46 4.44 -17.34
CA VAL A 12 8.84 5.23 -18.52
C VAL A 12 9.70 4.35 -19.42
N GLN A 13 9.10 3.91 -20.52
CA GLN A 13 9.70 2.97 -21.46
C GLN A 13 10.42 3.68 -22.61
N GLY A 14 11.49 3.06 -23.09
CA GLY A 14 12.25 3.51 -24.26
C GLY A 14 13.42 4.44 -23.95
N ILE A 15 13.84 4.54 -22.68
CA ILE A 15 15.03 5.32 -22.30
C ILE A 15 16.27 4.53 -22.71
N PRO A 16 17.17 5.10 -23.54
CA PRO A 16 18.46 4.47 -23.87
C PRO A 16 19.28 4.20 -22.60
N PHE A 17 20.02 3.10 -22.57
CA PHE A 17 20.73 2.65 -21.37
C PHE A 17 21.74 3.69 -20.85
N ASP A 18 22.45 4.37 -21.76
CA ASP A 18 23.39 5.45 -21.45
C ASP A 18 22.72 6.73 -20.92
N LYS A 19 21.40 6.86 -21.11
CA LYS A 19 20.59 8.02 -20.65
C LYS A 19 19.85 7.77 -19.35
N ILE A 20 19.98 6.58 -18.74
CA ILE A 20 19.29 6.26 -17.49
C ILE A 20 19.65 7.25 -16.37
N GLU A 21 20.93 7.56 -16.19
CA GLU A 21 21.36 8.45 -15.10
C GLU A 21 20.96 9.92 -15.35
N ASP A 22 20.99 10.38 -16.59
CA ASP A 22 20.47 11.70 -16.97
C ASP A 22 18.97 11.81 -16.67
N PHE A 23 18.21 10.77 -16.99
CA PHE A 23 16.78 10.70 -16.70
C PHE A 23 16.49 10.68 -15.19
N ARG A 24 17.25 9.89 -14.41
CA ARG A 24 17.11 9.85 -12.95
C ARG A 24 17.35 11.23 -12.32
N LYS A 25 18.38 11.95 -12.78
CA LYS A 25 18.66 13.33 -12.34
C LYS A 25 17.56 14.31 -12.75
N TYR A 26 16.97 14.13 -13.93
CA TYR A 26 15.87 14.97 -14.41
C TYR A 26 14.65 14.85 -13.51
N ILE A 27 14.18 13.62 -13.25
CA ILE A 27 12.98 13.41 -12.42
C ILE A 27 13.21 13.73 -10.93
N ALA A 28 14.45 13.57 -10.45
CA ALA A 28 14.81 13.89 -9.07
C ALA A 28 14.64 15.38 -8.72
N LYS A 29 14.67 16.27 -9.72
CA LYS A 29 14.38 17.71 -9.54
C LYS A 29 12.94 17.96 -9.08
N GLU A 30 12.03 17.07 -9.44
CA GLU A 30 10.62 17.10 -9.06
C GLU A 30 10.33 16.21 -7.83
N GLY A 31 11.37 15.73 -7.14
CA GLY A 31 11.24 14.85 -5.98
C GLY A 31 10.84 13.40 -6.33
N LEU A 32 10.90 13.01 -7.61
CA LEU A 32 10.59 11.65 -8.04
C LEU A 32 11.83 10.76 -7.99
N GLU A 33 11.62 9.49 -7.64
CA GLU A 33 12.69 8.49 -7.59
C GLU A 33 12.35 7.21 -8.35
N THR A 34 13.40 6.54 -8.84
CA THR A 34 13.27 5.21 -9.45
C THR A 34 13.47 4.12 -8.40
N GLY A 35 12.70 3.03 -8.49
CA GLY A 35 12.79 1.93 -7.54
C GLY A 35 11.70 0.88 -7.72
N GLY A 36 11.53 0.03 -6.70
CA GLY A 36 10.42 -0.93 -6.66
C GLY A 36 10.58 -2.18 -7.53
N THR A 37 11.78 -2.46 -8.05
CA THR A 37 12.08 -3.66 -8.85
C THR A 37 13.00 -4.65 -8.10
N GLY A 38 13.04 -5.90 -8.56
CA GLY A 38 13.90 -6.93 -7.97
C GLY A 38 13.37 -7.57 -6.68
N ALA A 39 14.28 -8.21 -5.95
CA ALA A 39 14.06 -8.88 -4.68
C ALA A 39 14.21 -7.88 -3.51
N LYS A 40 13.26 -6.94 -3.45
CA LYS A 40 13.17 -5.85 -2.48
C LYS A 40 11.72 -5.62 -2.08
N ILE A 41 11.52 -4.73 -1.12
CA ILE A 41 10.20 -4.21 -0.78
C ILE A 41 9.65 -3.43 -1.98
N ARG A 42 8.42 -3.77 -2.37
CA ARG A 42 7.69 -3.09 -3.46
C ARG A 42 6.95 -1.87 -2.91
N PRO A 43 6.63 -0.88 -3.75
CA PRO A 43 5.87 0.31 -3.33
C PRO A 43 4.61 -0.09 -2.57
N ILE A 44 4.37 0.56 -1.42
CA ILE A 44 3.21 0.29 -0.55
C ILE A 44 1.95 0.78 -1.25
N VAL A 45 0.86 0.00 -1.17
CA VAL A 45 -0.43 0.37 -1.78
C VAL A 45 -1.48 0.50 -0.68
N SER A 46 -2.30 1.54 -0.75
CA SER A 46 -3.46 1.73 0.13
C SER A 46 -4.77 1.65 -0.65
N CYS A 47 -5.89 1.49 0.06
CA CYS A 47 -7.21 1.72 -0.53
C CYS A 47 -7.53 3.22 -0.61
N LYS A 48 -8.82 3.55 -0.82
CA LYS A 48 -9.35 4.92 -0.86
C LYS A 48 -9.24 5.70 0.46
N GLY A 49 -8.78 5.05 1.55
CA GLY A 49 -8.50 5.68 2.83
C GLY A 49 -9.65 6.52 3.38
N THR A 50 -9.31 7.72 3.84
CA THR A 50 -10.21 8.67 4.51
C THR A 50 -11.28 9.25 3.59
N THR A 51 -11.15 9.12 2.27
CA THR A 51 -12.20 9.49 1.30
C THR A 51 -13.36 8.48 1.30
N CYS A 52 -13.13 7.26 1.80
CA CYS A 52 -14.13 6.19 1.79
C CYS A 52 -15.02 6.22 3.04
N GLN A 53 -16.33 6.23 2.83
CA GLN A 53 -17.35 6.17 3.89
C GLN A 53 -17.27 4.91 4.77
N TYR A 54 -16.72 3.82 4.22
CA TYR A 54 -16.53 2.56 4.92
C TYR A 54 -15.20 2.48 5.68
N GLY A 55 -14.31 3.47 5.50
CA GLY A 55 -13.00 3.52 6.12
C GLY A 55 -13.10 3.50 7.65
N ARG A 56 -12.45 2.52 8.28
CA ARG A 56 -12.33 2.37 9.74
C ARG A 56 -10.95 2.75 10.26
N LEU A 57 -10.03 3.01 9.33
CA LEU A 57 -8.62 3.27 9.52
C LEU A 57 -8.21 4.31 8.47
N ASP A 58 -7.39 5.29 8.86
CA ASP A 58 -6.69 6.15 7.92
C ASP A 58 -5.60 5.35 7.21
N SER A 59 -5.98 4.68 6.11
CA SER A 59 -5.03 3.84 5.37
C SER A 59 -3.95 4.66 4.68
N PHE A 60 -4.18 5.94 4.39
CA PHE A 60 -3.18 6.79 3.76
C PHE A 60 -2.03 7.06 4.73
N LYS A 61 -2.36 7.54 5.94
CA LYS A 61 -1.38 7.80 6.99
C LYS A 61 -0.56 6.54 7.32
N VAL A 62 -1.21 5.39 7.48
CA VAL A 62 -0.50 4.13 7.76
C VAL A 62 0.37 3.69 6.58
N SER A 63 -0.11 3.83 5.34
CA SER A 63 0.69 3.48 4.17
C SER A 63 1.90 4.39 3.97
N GLU A 64 1.79 5.67 4.34
CA GLU A 64 2.88 6.65 4.30
C GLU A 64 3.93 6.32 5.37
N GLU A 65 3.52 6.02 6.61
CA GLU A 65 4.43 5.56 7.67
C GLU A 65 5.18 4.28 7.24
N MET A 66 4.46 3.33 6.64
CA MET A 66 5.06 2.11 6.10
C MET A 66 6.01 2.38 4.93
N HIS A 67 5.71 3.36 4.08
CA HIS A 67 6.56 3.76 2.98
C HIS A 67 7.92 4.26 3.50
N HIS A 68 7.91 5.23 4.41
CA HIS A 68 9.14 5.76 5.00
C HIS A 68 9.91 4.69 5.77
N ARG A 69 9.21 3.91 6.60
CA ARG A 69 9.85 2.91 7.46
C ARG A 69 10.44 1.73 6.67
N PHE A 70 9.70 1.22 5.69
CA PHE A 70 10.05 -0.03 5.02
C PHE A 70 10.56 0.19 3.60
N PHE A 71 9.85 0.91 2.75
CA PHE A 71 10.28 1.09 1.36
C PHE A 71 11.56 1.93 1.26
N GLU A 72 11.59 3.10 1.91
CA GLU A 72 12.77 3.96 1.96
C GLU A 72 13.82 3.41 2.93
N GLY A 73 13.42 3.08 4.15
CA GLY A 73 14.32 2.59 5.21
C GLY A 73 15.09 1.33 4.85
N TYR A 74 14.54 0.45 4.01
CA TYR A 74 15.19 -0.80 3.57
C TYR A 74 15.60 -0.78 2.09
N LYS A 75 15.69 0.39 1.44
CA LYS A 75 16.02 0.52 0.01
C LYS A 75 17.35 -0.16 -0.39
N GLY A 76 18.32 -0.16 0.53
CA GLY A 76 19.64 -0.79 0.37
C GLY A 76 19.68 -2.29 0.70
N VAL A 77 18.60 -2.86 1.25
CA VAL A 77 18.55 -4.24 1.71
C VAL A 77 18.05 -5.15 0.59
N ALA A 78 18.79 -6.22 0.31
CA ALA A 78 18.35 -7.30 -0.56
C ALA A 78 17.51 -8.30 0.25
N LEU A 79 16.34 -8.66 -0.25
CA LEU A 79 15.49 -9.69 0.33
C LEU A 79 15.62 -11.00 -0.47
N PRO A 80 15.21 -12.16 0.08
CA PRO A 80 15.22 -13.42 -0.66
C PRO A 80 14.35 -13.39 -1.92
N HIS A 81 13.29 -12.58 -1.92
CA HIS A 81 12.38 -12.43 -3.06
C HIS A 81 11.63 -11.08 -3.02
N LYS A 82 10.73 -10.82 -3.97
CA LYS A 82 9.85 -9.64 -3.96
C LYS A 82 8.96 -9.67 -2.72
N PHE A 83 8.90 -8.57 -1.99
CA PHE A 83 8.09 -8.43 -0.78
C PHE A 83 7.10 -7.29 -0.95
N LYS A 84 5.82 -7.56 -0.80
CA LYS A 84 4.71 -6.64 -1.04
C LYS A 84 3.97 -6.40 0.26
N MET A 85 3.65 -5.15 0.52
CA MET A 85 2.83 -4.78 1.67
C MET A 85 1.71 -3.85 1.24
N ALA A 86 0.59 -3.89 1.94
CA ALA A 86 -0.56 -3.11 1.54
C ALA A 86 -1.54 -2.86 2.69
N VAL A 87 -2.29 -1.76 2.62
CA VAL A 87 -3.14 -1.26 3.72
C VAL A 87 -4.58 -1.04 3.25
N GLY A 88 -5.50 -1.83 3.82
CA GLY A 88 -6.94 -1.70 3.64
C GLY A 88 -7.59 -1.00 4.83
N GLY A 89 -8.37 0.06 4.57
CA GLY A 89 -9.08 0.79 5.61
C GLY A 89 -10.28 0.05 6.22
N CYS A 90 -10.76 -1.04 5.62
CA CYS A 90 -11.93 -1.79 6.10
C CYS A 90 -11.96 -3.24 5.56
N PRO A 91 -12.87 -4.11 6.07
CA PRO A 91 -12.96 -5.51 5.67
C PRO A 91 -13.44 -5.75 4.23
N ASN A 92 -13.94 -4.72 3.53
CA ASN A 92 -14.37 -4.83 2.11
C ASN A 92 -13.23 -5.15 1.15
N ASN A 93 -11.98 -5.02 1.62
CA ASN A 93 -10.84 -5.62 0.95
C ASN A 93 -10.62 -5.11 -0.50
N CYS A 94 -10.70 -3.79 -0.73
CA CYS A 94 -10.65 -3.20 -2.07
C CYS A 94 -9.30 -3.36 -2.78
N MET A 95 -8.19 -3.32 -2.04
CA MET A 95 -6.83 -3.44 -2.60
C MET A 95 -6.19 -4.81 -2.37
N LYS A 96 -6.88 -5.72 -1.68
CA LYS A 96 -6.42 -7.10 -1.36
C LYS A 96 -5.24 -7.20 -0.38
N PRO A 97 -5.28 -6.68 0.87
CA PRO A 97 -4.12 -6.76 1.79
C PRO A 97 -3.77 -8.20 2.15
N ASP A 98 -4.76 -9.07 2.17
CA ASP A 98 -4.66 -10.52 2.36
C ASP A 98 -3.82 -11.24 1.29
N LEU A 99 -3.69 -10.67 0.08
CA LEU A 99 -2.87 -11.24 -1.00
C LEU A 99 -1.42 -10.69 -1.02
N ASN A 100 -1.08 -9.79 -0.10
CA ASN A 100 0.26 -9.23 0.03
C ASN A 100 1.02 -9.97 1.13
N ASP A 101 2.36 -9.96 1.09
CA ASP A 101 3.20 -10.61 2.10
C ASP A 101 2.93 -10.05 3.51
N VAL A 102 2.59 -8.76 3.61
CA VAL A 102 2.05 -8.12 4.82
C VAL A 102 0.84 -7.26 4.47
N GLY A 103 -0.30 -7.57 5.08
CA GLY A 103 -1.55 -6.82 4.94
C GLY A 103 -2.01 -6.21 6.26
N ILE A 104 -2.38 -4.93 6.25
CA ILE A 104 -3.09 -4.28 7.35
C ILE A 104 -4.54 -4.08 6.93
N ILE A 105 -5.49 -4.49 7.78
CA ILE A 105 -6.93 -4.34 7.53
C ILE A 105 -7.58 -3.63 8.72
N GLY A 106 -8.20 -2.49 8.48
CA GLY A 106 -9.02 -1.80 9.47
C GLY A 106 -10.24 -2.63 9.85
N GLN A 107 -10.43 -2.83 11.15
CA GLN A 107 -11.55 -3.59 11.73
C GLN A 107 -12.32 -2.71 12.70
N LEU A 108 -13.61 -3.01 12.89
CA LEU A 108 -14.41 -2.43 13.96
C LEU A 108 -14.68 -3.53 14.99
N VAL A 109 -14.32 -3.29 16.24
CA VAL A 109 -14.83 -4.09 17.35
C VAL A 109 -16.18 -3.49 17.76
N PRO A 110 -17.31 -4.18 17.55
CA PRO A 110 -18.62 -3.65 17.93
C PRO A 110 -18.73 -3.58 19.46
N ILE A 111 -19.20 -2.45 19.98
CA ILE A 111 -19.59 -2.32 21.39
C ILE A 111 -21.06 -2.71 21.49
N HIS A 112 -21.34 -3.71 22.31
CA HIS A 112 -22.69 -4.23 22.47
C HIS A 112 -23.46 -3.45 23.53
N ASP A 113 -24.56 -2.82 23.13
CA ASP A 113 -25.53 -2.21 24.03
C ASP A 113 -26.69 -3.19 24.23
N ILE A 114 -26.73 -3.85 25.40
CA ILE A 114 -27.70 -4.91 25.71
C ILE A 114 -29.13 -4.35 25.75
N GLU A 115 -29.31 -3.11 26.20
CA GLU A 115 -30.65 -2.50 26.29
C GLU A 115 -31.23 -2.19 24.91
N LYS A 116 -30.35 -1.84 23.95
CA LYS A 116 -30.73 -1.62 22.55
C LYS A 116 -30.66 -2.89 21.70
N CYS A 117 -30.18 -3.99 22.25
CA CYS A 117 -30.01 -5.24 21.52
C CYS A 117 -31.36 -5.88 21.22
N LYS A 118 -31.62 -6.16 19.94
CA LYS A 118 -32.85 -6.82 19.48
C LYS A 118 -32.71 -8.34 19.32
N GLY A 119 -31.61 -8.92 19.81
CA GLY A 119 -31.38 -10.37 19.71
C GLY A 119 -31.30 -10.89 18.27
N CYS A 120 -31.03 -10.03 17.28
CA CYS A 120 -30.49 -10.52 16.03
C CYS A 120 -29.19 -11.22 16.41
N ASN A 121 -28.98 -12.44 15.93
CA ASN A 121 -27.77 -13.19 16.20
C ASN A 121 -26.80 -12.94 15.05
N PRO A 122 -26.04 -11.81 14.99
CA PRO A 122 -24.94 -11.71 14.07
C PRO A 122 -23.86 -12.63 14.64
N SER A 123 -23.75 -13.83 14.09
CA SER A 123 -22.63 -14.72 14.33
C SER A 123 -21.34 -13.96 13.98
N PHE A 124 -20.69 -13.35 14.97
CA PHE A 124 -19.37 -12.78 14.82
C PHE A 124 -18.38 -13.92 15.05
N ALA A 125 -17.98 -14.57 13.95
CA ALA A 125 -16.77 -15.37 13.94
C ALA A 125 -15.60 -14.41 14.11
N ILE A 126 -14.87 -14.59 15.21
CA ILE A 126 -13.52 -14.06 15.43
C ILE A 126 -12.58 -14.81 14.49
#